data_AF-A0A6C0B795-F1
#
_entry.id   AF-A0A6C0B795-F1
#
_cell.length_a   1.000
_cell.length_b   1.000
_cell.length_c   1.000
_cell.angle_alpha   90.00
_cell.angle_beta   90.00
_cell.angle_gamma   90.00
#
_symmetry.space_group_name_H-M   'P 1'
#
loop_
_entity.id
_entity.type
_entity.pdbx_description
1 polymer ?
#
loop_
_entity_poly.entity_id
_entity_poly.type
_entity_poly.pdbx_seq_one_letter_code
_entity_poly.pdbx_strand_id
1 'polypeptide(L)'
;MNAVASPTNNKSTLMRAFNNHFFDFMADIINIVPENNDLPVSRDSFMMIKKANPTAIIKAWYLHIYSPYNHVIEGGDITFFFDKDYSEDISHLSNADSIMQIIDTLRKPIREMGEVNKAHSMKYIQNLTELSRAYTEA
;
A
#
# COMPACT_ATOMS: atom_id res chain seq x y z
N MET A 1 40.20 5.43 4.12
CA MET A 1 38.90 4.81 4.40
C MET A 1 37.85 5.87 4.14
N ASN A 2 37.25 5.89 2.94
CA ASN A 2 36.18 6.83 2.63
C ASN A 2 34.87 6.21 3.10
N ALA A 3 34.26 6.82 4.10
CA ALA A 3 32.88 6.55 4.44
C ALA A 3 32.03 6.91 3.21
N VAL A 4 31.47 5.89 2.56
CA VAL A 4 30.40 6.08 1.59
C VAL A 4 29.21 6.58 2.40
N ALA A 5 28.97 7.89 2.38
CA ALA A 5 27.71 8.43 2.85
C ALA A 5 26.61 7.79 2.01
N SER A 6 25.78 6.95 2.61
CA SER A 6 24.52 6.51 2.02
C SER A 6 23.79 7.76 1.50
N PRO A 7 23.20 7.74 0.29
CA PRO A 7 22.41 8.87 -0.16
C PRO A 7 21.30 9.07 0.88
N THR A 8 21.33 10.19 1.60
CA THR A 8 20.21 10.62 2.43
C THR A 8 19.06 10.88 1.48
N ASN A 9 18.22 9.88 1.27
CA ASN A 9 17.02 10.00 0.46
C ASN A 9 16.15 11.09 1.09
N ASN A 10 16.10 12.26 0.45
CA ASN A 10 15.28 13.37 0.92
C ASN A 10 13.82 12.90 1.03
N LYS A 11 13.15 13.16 2.16
CA LYS A 11 11.74 12.80 2.41
C LYS A 11 10.81 13.13 1.25
N SER A 12 11.05 14.25 0.56
CA SER A 12 10.27 14.63 -0.61
C SER A 12 10.42 13.67 -1.81
N THR A 13 11.61 13.11 -2.01
CA THR A 13 11.88 12.08 -3.03
C THR A 13 11.19 10.78 -2.67
N LEU A 14 11.31 10.31 -1.43
CA LEU A 14 10.67 9.08 -0.95
C LEU A 14 9.14 9.17 -1.03
N MET A 15 8.57 10.29 -0.57
CA MET A 15 7.13 10.56 -0.67
C MET A 15 6.65 10.56 -2.12
N ARG A 16 7.42 11.13 -3.05
CA ARG A 16 7.06 11.13 -4.48
C ARG A 16 7.11 9.72 -5.07
N ALA A 17 8.19 8.99 -4.79
CA ALA A 17 8.37 7.61 -5.24
C ALA A 17 7.24 6.71 -4.73
N PHE A 18 6.93 6.78 -3.43
CA PHE A 18 5.83 6.05 -2.82
C PHE A 18 4.50 6.37 -3.48
N ASN A 19 4.15 7.66 -3.59
CA ASN A 19 2.88 8.05 -4.17
C ASN A 19 2.75 7.57 -5.61
N ASN A 20 3.77 7.75 -6.44
CA ASN A 20 3.73 7.26 -7.83
C ASN A 20 3.51 5.74 -7.86
N HIS A 21 4.32 4.99 -7.12
CA HIS A 21 4.23 3.53 -7.09
C HIS A 21 2.87 3.03 -6.55
N PHE A 22 2.26 3.75 -5.61
CA PHE A 22 0.94 3.44 -5.07
C PHE A 22 -0.16 3.61 -6.14
N PHE A 23 -0.09 4.67 -6.94
CA PHE A 23 -1.06 4.87 -8.03
C PHE A 23 -0.82 3.91 -9.21
N ASP A 24 0.44 3.52 -9.47
CA ASP A 24 0.75 2.46 -10.44
C ASP A 24 0.15 1.12 -9.99
N PHE A 25 0.31 0.77 -8.72
CA PHE A 25 -0.29 -0.44 -8.15
C PHE A 25 -1.82 -0.44 -8.29
N MET A 26 -2.50 0.66 -7.94
CA MET A 26 -3.95 0.77 -8.12
C MET A 26 -4.37 0.66 -9.58
N ALA A 27 -3.61 1.25 -10.51
CA ALA A 27 -3.91 1.14 -11.94
C ALA A 27 -3.81 -0.30 -12.44
N ASP A 28 -2.79 -1.04 -12.00
CA ASP A 28 -2.63 -2.46 -12.35
C ASP A 28 -3.76 -3.31 -11.76
N ILE A 29 -4.17 -3.08 -10.51
CA ILE A 29 -5.31 -3.79 -9.90
C ILE A 29 -6.62 -3.47 -10.64
N ILE A 30 -6.86 -2.22 -11.04
CA ILE A 30 -8.03 -1.84 -11.86
C ILE A 30 -8.03 -2.58 -13.20
N ASN A 31 -6.85 -2.72 -13.83
CA ASN A 31 -6.74 -3.43 -15.11
C ASN A 31 -6.98 -4.95 -14.97
N ILE A 32 -6.67 -5.53 -13.81
CA ILE A 32 -6.91 -6.95 -13.53
C ILE A 32 -8.40 -7.22 -13.27
N VAL A 33 -9.14 -6.23 -12.74
CA VAL A 33 -10.53 -6.38 -12.28
C VAL A 33 -11.43 -5.30 -12.90
N PRO A 34 -11.52 -5.23 -14.24
CA PRO A 34 -12.20 -4.14 -14.92
C PRO A 34 -13.71 -4.07 -14.62
N GLU A 35 -14.31 -5.16 -14.15
CA GLU A 35 -15.72 -5.22 -13.77
C GLU A 35 -16.04 -4.50 -12.45
N ASN A 36 -15.03 -4.22 -11.63
CA ASN A 36 -15.21 -3.57 -10.33
C ASN A 36 -15.13 -2.05 -10.46
N ASN A 37 -16.30 -1.41 -10.58
CA ASN A 37 -16.41 0.05 -10.70
C ASN A 37 -16.04 0.82 -9.42
N ASP A 38 -15.90 0.15 -8.27
CA ASP A 38 -15.54 0.79 -7.00
C ASP A 38 -14.03 1.08 -6.90
N LEU A 39 -13.20 0.33 -7.65
CA LEU A 39 -11.75 0.52 -7.67
C LEU A 39 -11.34 1.88 -8.30
N PRO A 40 -11.87 2.29 -9.46
CA PRO A 40 -11.64 3.65 -9.98
C PRO A 40 -12.10 4.76 -9.03
N VAL A 41 -13.25 4.59 -8.37
CA VAL A 41 -13.77 5.58 -7.40
C VAL A 41 -12.85 5.68 -6.18
N SER A 42 -12.35 4.55 -5.69
CA SER A 42 -11.38 4.49 -4.59
C SER A 42 -10.07 5.18 -4.97
N ARG A 43 -9.55 4.91 -6.19
CA ARG A 43 -8.36 5.58 -6.72
C ARG A 43 -8.53 7.10 -6.76
N ASP A 44 -9.67 7.58 -7.24
CA ASP A 44 -9.96 9.01 -7.33
C ASP A 44 -10.05 9.65 -5.94
N SER A 45 -10.63 8.95 -4.97
CA SER A 45 -10.65 9.36 -3.55
C SER A 45 -9.24 9.48 -2.97
N PHE A 46 -8.37 8.48 -3.18
CA PHE A 46 -6.95 8.57 -2.80
C PHE A 46 -6.22 9.71 -3.50
N MET A 47 -6.56 10.02 -4.75
CA MET A 47 -5.99 11.15 -5.46
C MET A 47 -6.39 12.48 -4.83
N MET A 48 -7.63 12.64 -4.37
CA MET A 48 -8.07 13.81 -3.60
C MET A 48 -7.31 13.92 -2.27
N ILE A 49 -7.15 12.81 -1.54
CA ILE A 49 -6.36 12.77 -0.30
C ILE A 49 -4.92 13.22 -0.55
N LYS A 50 -4.25 12.69 -1.58
CA LYS A 50 -2.88 13.10 -1.97
C LYS A 50 -2.79 14.60 -2.30
N LYS A 51 -3.78 15.15 -3.01
CA LYS A 51 -3.83 16.59 -3.35
C LYS A 51 -3.95 17.46 -2.10
N ALA A 52 -4.75 17.04 -1.12
CA ALA A 52 -4.92 17.76 0.14
C ALA A 52 -3.71 17.61 1.09
N ASN A 53 -3.17 16.40 1.21
CA ASN A 53 -2.00 16.10 2.03
C ASN A 53 -1.15 14.99 1.37
N PRO A 54 -0.02 15.35 0.71
CA PRO A 54 0.78 14.38 -0.03
C PRO A 54 1.52 13.37 0.87
N THR A 55 1.57 13.61 2.19
CA THR A 55 2.18 12.71 3.18
C THR A 55 1.19 11.74 3.82
N ALA A 56 -0.12 11.91 3.60
CA ALA A 56 -1.15 11.15 4.32
C ALA A 56 -1.04 9.64 4.07
N ILE A 57 -0.96 9.25 2.79
CA ILE A 57 -0.99 7.84 2.38
C ILE A 57 0.27 7.10 2.86
N ILE A 58 1.46 7.69 2.69
CA ILE A 58 2.72 7.06 3.11
C ILE A 58 2.80 6.87 4.64
N LYS A 59 2.28 7.83 5.42
CA LYS A 59 2.22 7.72 6.89
C LYS A 59 1.20 6.68 7.34
N ALA A 60 0.02 6.65 6.71
CA ALA A 60 -1.00 5.65 6.98
C ALA A 60 -0.49 4.24 6.65
N TRP A 61 0.20 4.07 5.52
CA TRP A 61 0.83 2.80 5.14
C TRP A 61 1.87 2.36 6.18
N TYR A 62 2.71 3.28 6.66
CA TYR A 62 3.68 2.94 7.70
C TYR A 62 3.00 2.44 8.97
N LEU A 63 1.97 3.17 9.45
CA LEU A 63 1.28 2.86 10.69
C LEU A 63 0.48 1.55 10.61
N HIS A 64 -0.26 1.35 9.53
CA HIS A 64 -1.25 0.27 9.45
C HIS A 64 -0.78 -0.95 8.66
N ILE A 65 0.27 -0.83 7.83
CA ILE A 65 0.78 -1.93 7.01
C ILE A 65 2.20 -2.33 7.44
N TYR A 66 3.15 -1.38 7.45
CA TYR A 66 4.52 -1.68 7.83
C TYR A 66 4.62 -2.12 9.30
N SER A 67 4.19 -1.27 10.24
CA SER A 67 4.38 -1.50 11.68
C SER A 67 3.84 -2.85 12.15
N PRO A 68 2.65 -3.32 11.73
CA PRO A 68 2.15 -4.62 12.16
C PRO A 68 2.62 -5.80 11.28
N TYR A 69 2.93 -5.60 9.99
CA TYR A 69 3.09 -6.73 9.03
C TYR A 69 4.43 -6.81 8.33
N ASN A 70 5.41 -5.94 8.64
CA ASN A 70 6.69 -5.94 7.91
C ASN A 70 7.35 -7.33 7.85
N HIS A 71 7.33 -8.09 8.95
CA HIS A 71 7.90 -9.44 9.00
C HIS A 71 7.27 -10.42 8.00
N VAL A 72 5.95 -10.35 7.79
CA VAL A 72 5.24 -11.20 6.82
C VAL A 72 5.50 -10.72 5.39
N ILE A 73 5.56 -9.40 5.21
CA ILE A 73 5.80 -8.75 3.91
C ILE A 73 7.22 -9.05 3.40
N GLU A 74 8.23 -9.01 4.27
CA GLU A 74 9.60 -9.39 3.97
C GLU A 74 9.72 -10.87 3.57
N GLY A 75 8.91 -11.74 4.19
CA GLY A 75 8.80 -13.16 3.84
C GLY A 75 8.17 -13.43 2.47
N GLY A 76 7.54 -12.42 1.84
CA GLY A 76 6.90 -12.56 0.52
C GLY A 76 5.60 -13.35 0.55
N ASP A 77 5.05 -13.62 1.74
CA ASP A 77 3.81 -14.38 1.89
C ASP A 77 2.60 -13.46 1.67
N ILE A 78 2.14 -13.37 0.42
CA ILE A 78 0.98 -12.53 0.05
C ILE A 78 -0.35 -12.99 0.69
N THR A 79 -0.42 -14.20 1.23
CA THR A 79 -1.66 -14.72 1.82
C THR A 79 -2.14 -13.84 2.99
N PHE A 80 -1.21 -13.21 3.70
CA PHE A 80 -1.51 -12.23 4.75
C PHE A 80 -2.43 -11.11 4.24
N PHE A 81 -2.30 -10.73 2.97
CA PHE A 81 -3.03 -9.59 2.43
C PHE A 81 -4.52 -9.90 2.31
N PHE A 82 -4.87 -11.15 1.98
CA PHE A 82 -6.25 -11.54 1.72
C PHE A 82 -6.90 -12.46 2.75
N ASP A 83 -6.14 -13.24 3.51
CA ASP A 83 -6.67 -14.15 4.55
C ASP A 83 -6.77 -13.51 5.94
N LYS A 84 -6.14 -12.35 6.14
CA LYS A 84 -6.19 -11.66 7.42
C LYS A 84 -7.57 -11.07 7.71
N ASP A 85 -7.93 -11.13 8.99
CA ASP A 85 -8.99 -10.31 9.56
C ASP A 85 -8.43 -8.92 9.92
N TYR A 86 -8.90 -7.90 9.21
CA TYR A 86 -8.52 -6.49 9.42
C TYR A 86 -9.49 -5.77 10.37
N SER A 87 -10.57 -6.42 10.82
CA SER A 87 -11.59 -5.78 11.66
C SER A 87 -11.01 -5.20 12.94
N GLU A 88 -10.07 -5.91 13.57
CA GLU A 88 -9.37 -5.44 14.77
C GLU A 88 -8.49 -4.20 14.46
N ASP A 89 -7.80 -4.19 13.31
CA ASP A 89 -6.88 -3.13 12.90
C ASP A 89 -7.58 -1.80 12.61
N ILE A 90 -8.86 -1.84 12.24
CA ILE A 90 -9.62 -0.64 11.85
C ILE A 90 -10.69 -0.27 12.87
N SER A 91 -10.93 -1.13 13.88
CA SER A 91 -11.98 -0.96 14.91
C SER A 91 -11.91 0.36 15.66
N HIS A 92 -10.73 0.99 15.73
CA HIS A 92 -10.49 2.25 16.43
C HIS A 92 -10.62 3.49 15.52
N LEU A 93 -10.87 3.32 14.22
CA LEU A 93 -11.02 4.41 13.26
C LEU A 93 -12.50 4.82 13.13
N SER A 94 -12.76 6.12 13.07
CA SER A 94 -14.13 6.66 12.96
C SER A 94 -14.84 6.32 11.63
N ASN A 95 -14.10 5.83 10.65
CA ASN A 95 -14.55 5.43 9.32
C ASN A 95 -14.21 3.97 8.98
N ALA A 96 -14.17 3.11 10.00
CA ALA A 96 -13.81 1.69 9.88
C ALA A 96 -14.54 0.96 8.74
N ASP A 97 -15.86 1.10 8.61
CA ASP A 97 -16.65 0.38 7.60
C ASP A 97 -16.24 0.73 6.15
N SER A 98 -16.03 2.01 5.87
CA SER A 98 -15.59 2.45 4.53
C SER A 98 -14.17 1.97 4.23
N ILE A 99 -13.30 1.92 5.23
CA ILE A 99 -11.94 1.39 5.09
C ILE A 99 -12.00 -0.13 4.84
N MET A 100 -12.85 -0.86 5.58
CA MET A 100 -13.05 -2.30 5.40
C MET A 100 -13.56 -2.61 3.99
N GLN A 101 -14.49 -1.81 3.46
CA GLN A 101 -14.96 -1.96 2.09
C GLN A 101 -13.83 -1.77 1.07
N ILE A 102 -12.96 -0.78 1.25
CA ILE A 102 -11.80 -0.56 0.36
C ILE A 102 -10.82 -1.73 0.44
N ILE A 103 -10.54 -2.23 1.65
CA ILE A 103 -9.70 -3.43 1.87
C ILE A 103 -10.32 -4.64 1.15
N ASP A 104 -11.63 -4.85 1.30
CA ASP A 104 -12.37 -5.94 0.66
C ASP A 104 -12.33 -5.87 -0.86
N THR A 105 -12.46 -4.65 -1.39
CA THR A 105 -12.40 -4.35 -2.82
C THR A 105 -11.03 -4.70 -3.41
N LEU A 106 -9.95 -4.60 -2.63
CA LEU A 106 -8.59 -4.96 -3.06
C LEU A 106 -8.25 -6.43 -2.82
N ARG A 107 -8.63 -7.00 -1.67
CA ARG A 107 -8.19 -8.34 -1.26
C ARG A 107 -8.82 -9.45 -2.10
N LYS A 108 -10.09 -9.29 -2.48
CA LYS A 108 -10.82 -10.31 -3.23
C LYS A 108 -10.18 -10.55 -4.61
N PRO A 109 -9.91 -9.51 -5.41
CA PRO A 109 -9.09 -9.63 -6.61
C PRO A 109 -7.74 -10.33 -6.44
N ILE A 110 -6.98 -9.94 -5.42
CA ILE A 110 -5.63 -10.47 -5.17
C ILE A 110 -5.67 -11.95 -4.78
N ARG A 111 -6.73 -12.39 -4.10
CA ARG A 111 -6.97 -13.80 -3.82
C ARG A 111 -7.26 -14.60 -5.10
N GLU A 112 -8.06 -14.04 -6.00
CA GLU A 112 -8.61 -14.73 -7.18
C GLU A 112 -7.68 -14.67 -8.42
N MET A 113 -6.71 -13.75 -8.46
CA MET A 113 -5.77 -13.64 -9.58
C MET A 113 -4.76 -14.81 -9.64
N GLY A 114 -4.19 -15.06 -10.83
CA GLY A 114 -3.17 -16.09 -11.02
C GLY A 114 -1.85 -15.78 -10.29
N GLU A 115 -1.04 -16.82 -10.03
CA GLU A 115 0.19 -16.74 -9.23
C GLU A 115 1.19 -15.68 -9.71
N VAL A 116 1.27 -15.43 -11.02
CA VAL A 116 2.12 -14.37 -11.59
C VAL A 116 1.67 -12.98 -11.12
N ASN A 117 0.35 -12.71 -11.18
CA ASN A 117 -0.20 -11.43 -10.76
C ASN A 117 -0.14 -11.27 -9.23
N LYS A 118 -0.27 -12.37 -8.47
CA LYS A 118 -0.01 -12.36 -7.02
C LYS A 118 1.43 -11.98 -6.73
N ALA A 119 2.41 -12.59 -7.41
CA ALA A 119 3.82 -12.26 -7.24
C ALA A 119 4.12 -10.78 -7.58
N HIS A 120 3.52 -10.26 -8.66
CA HIS A 120 3.63 -8.84 -9.00
C HIS A 120 3.02 -7.93 -7.93
N SER A 121 1.82 -8.25 -7.44
CA SER A 121 1.15 -7.53 -6.36
C SER A 121 1.99 -7.55 -5.07
N MET A 122 2.60 -8.69 -4.75
CA MET A 122 3.49 -8.81 -3.59
C MET A 122 4.70 -7.88 -3.74
N LYS A 123 5.26 -7.79 -4.95
CA LYS A 123 6.40 -6.92 -5.20
C LYS A 123 6.07 -5.44 -5.00
N TYR A 124 4.88 -5.00 -5.45
CA TYR A 124 4.36 -3.66 -5.15
C TYR A 124 4.28 -3.43 -3.63
N ILE A 125 3.65 -4.35 -2.89
CA ILE A 125 3.48 -4.25 -1.44
C ILE A 125 4.83 -4.14 -0.73
N GLN A 126 5.82 -4.95 -1.10
CA GLN A 126 7.18 -4.89 -0.52
C GLN A 126 7.84 -3.54 -0.77
N ASN A 127 7.81 -3.05 -2.01
CA ASN A 127 8.43 -1.78 -2.36
C ASN A 127 7.75 -0.58 -1.66
N LEU A 128 6.42 -0.56 -1.61
CA LEU A 128 5.65 0.47 -0.89
C LEU A 128 5.98 0.46 0.61
N THR A 129 6.09 -0.73 1.19
CA THR A 129 6.43 -0.93 2.60
C THR A 129 7.82 -0.40 2.90
N GLU A 130 8.83 -0.73 2.09
CA GLU A 130 10.19 -0.21 2.25
C GLU A 130 10.27 1.31 2.07
N LEU A 131 9.56 1.88 1.09
CA LEU A 131 9.50 3.33 0.88
C LEU A 131 8.86 4.04 2.07
N SER A 132 7.82 3.46 2.68
CA SER A 132 7.15 4.02 3.86
C SER A 132 8.04 4.00 5.11
N ARG A 133 8.82 2.92 5.28
CA ARG A 133 9.82 2.78 6.34
C ARG A 133 10.92 3.82 6.18
N ALA A 134 11.55 3.86 5.01
CA ALA A 134 12.63 4.80 4.70
C ALA A 134 12.19 6.27 4.88
N TYR A 135 10.95 6.62 4.50
CA TYR A 135 10.44 7.97 4.70
C TYR A 135 10.29 8.34 6.18
N THR A 136 9.85 7.39 7.00
CA THR A 136 9.64 7.60 8.44
C THR A 136 10.96 7.72 9.18
N GLU A 137 11.97 6.93 8.79
CA GLU A 137 13.31 6.91 9.41
C GLU A 137 14.25 8.03 8.94
N ALA A 138 13.99 8.64 7.77
CA ALA A 138 14.74 9.79 7.26
C ALA A 138 14.51 11.07 8.08
#